data_AF-A0A434SSA0-F1
#
_entry.id   AF-A0A434SSA0-F1
#
_cell.length_a   1.000
_cell.length_b   1.000
_cell.length_c   1.000
_cell.angle_alpha   90.00
_cell.angle_beta   90.00
_cell.angle_gamma   90.00
#
_symmetry.space_group_name_H-M   'P 1'
#
loop_
_entity.id
_entity.type
_entity.pdbx_description
1 polymer ?
#
loop_
_entity_poly.entity_id
_entity_poly.type
_entity_poly.pdbx_seq_one_letter_code
_entity_poly.pdbx_strand_id
1 'polypeptide(L)' 'MTDSDFDSGRVKAFREARGLSQQQLAAEIGVDQATVSRIENGAEPSKPVRRLLSMMMAGDQASEVPGNAAEAAE' A
#
# COMPACT_ATOMS: atom_id res chain seq x y z
N MET A 1 18.73 -8.67 1.78
CA MET A 1 17.41 -8.07 1.57
C MET A 1 17.66 -6.60 1.27
N THR A 2 17.84 -6.29 0.00
CA THR A 2 18.32 -4.99 -0.47
C THR A 2 17.19 -3.94 -0.39
N ASP A 3 17.55 -2.68 -0.17
CA ASP A 3 16.63 -1.52 -0.27
C ASP A 3 15.90 -1.40 -1.64
N SER A 4 16.25 -2.24 -2.61
CA SER A 4 15.85 -2.19 -4.02
C SER A 4 14.46 -2.75 -4.34
N ASP A 5 13.74 -3.36 -3.39
CA ASP A 5 12.46 -4.05 -3.65
C ASP A 5 11.21 -3.21 -3.31
N PHE A 6 11.38 -1.96 -2.88
CA PHE A 6 10.23 -1.09 -2.55
C PHE A 6 9.63 -0.50 -3.83
N ASP A 7 8.46 -1.00 -4.21
CA ASP A 7 7.68 -0.48 -5.33
C ASP A 7 6.59 0.48 -4.82
N SER A 8 6.86 1.78 -4.96
CA SER A 8 5.91 2.86 -4.62
C SER A 8 4.56 2.72 -5.34
N GLY A 9 4.53 2.10 -6.53
CA GLY A 9 3.29 1.83 -7.27
C GLY A 9 2.36 0.85 -6.57
N ARG A 10 2.90 -0.01 -5.70
CA ARG A 10 2.10 -0.98 -4.92
C ARG A 10 1.45 -0.36 -3.69
N VAL A 11 1.87 0.83 -3.25
CA VAL A 11 1.32 1.50 -2.06
C VAL A 11 -0.15 1.84 -2.27
N LYS A 12 -0.52 2.34 -3.45
CA LYS A 12 -1.91 2.65 -3.80
C LYS A 12 -2.79 1.41 -3.76
N ALA A 13 -2.33 0.31 -4.39
CA ALA A 13 -3.07 -0.94 -4.43
C ALA A 13 -3.28 -1.53 -3.03
N PHE A 14 -2.22 -1.52 -2.20
CA PHE A 14 -2.30 -1.91 -0.79
C PHE A 14 -3.34 -1.10 -0.01
N ARG A 15 -3.36 0.22 -0.21
CA ARG A 15 -4.30 1.13 0.44
C ARG A 15 -5.74 0.82 0.03
N GLU A 16 -5.98 0.64 -1.26
CA GLU A 16 -7.30 0.37 -1.83
C GLU A 16 -7.83 -1.01 -1.42
N ALA A 17 -6.97 -2.03 -1.38
CA ALA A 17 -7.33 -3.36 -0.89
C ALA A 17 -7.80 -3.36 0.58
N ARG A 18 -7.30 -2.42 1.39
CA ARG A 18 -7.74 -2.20 2.78
C ARG A 18 -8.91 -1.24 2.93
N GLY A 19 -9.43 -0.68 1.83
CA GLY A 19 -10.50 0.32 1.88
C GLY A 19 -10.08 1.64 2.55
N LEU A 20 -8.78 1.94 2.57
CA LEU A 20 -8.25 3.15 3.22
C LEU A 20 -8.28 4.34 2.25
N SER A 21 -8.62 5.51 2.76
CA SER A 21 -8.29 6.79 2.11
C SER A 21 -6.82 7.13 2.30
N GLN A 22 -6.28 8.03 1.47
CA GLN A 22 -4.89 8.48 1.61
C GLN A 22 -4.65 9.13 3.00
N GLN A 23 -5.65 9.83 3.55
CA GLN A 23 -5.56 10.44 4.88
C GLN A 23 -5.48 9.40 5.99
N GLN A 24 -6.20 8.28 5.86
CA GLN A 24 -6.14 7.18 6.84
C GLN A 24 -4.80 6.47 6.80
N LEU A 25 -4.28 6.15 5.62
CA LEU A 25 -2.94 5.58 5.49
C LEU A 25 -1.88 6.54 6.06
N ALA A 26 -2.02 7.84 5.79
CA ALA A 26 -1.11 8.86 6.31
C ALA A 26 -1.07 8.88 7.85
N ALA A 27 -2.24 8.77 8.49
CA ALA A 27 -2.36 8.67 9.94
C ALA A 27 -1.71 7.39 10.49
N GLU A 28 -1.86 6.25 9.80
CA GLU A 28 -1.25 4.97 10.21
C GLU A 28 0.28 5.01 10.15
N ILE A 29 0.85 5.68 9.15
CA ILE A 29 2.31 5.75 8.95
C ILE A 29 2.95 7.03 9.51
N GLY A 30 2.17 7.89 10.17
CA GLY A 30 2.65 9.10 10.85
C GLY A 30 3.15 10.20 9.91
N VAL A 31 2.51 10.41 8.77
CA VAL A 31 2.84 11.47 7.80
C VAL A 31 1.59 12.24 7.38
N ASP A 32 1.77 13.31 6.60
CA ASP A 32 0.65 14.03 5.99
C ASP A 32 0.10 13.32 4.73
N GLN A 33 -1.18 13.54 4.42
CA GLN A 33 -1.82 12.98 3.22
C GLN A 33 -1.09 13.37 1.91
N ALA A 34 -0.53 14.58 1.84
CA ALA A 34 0.26 15.01 0.68
C ALA A 34 1.52 14.15 0.48
N THR A 35 2.11 13.64 1.57
CA THR A 35 3.26 12.72 1.50
C THR A 35 2.84 11.38 0.92
N VAL A 36 1.69 10.83 1.35
CA VAL A 36 1.12 9.61 0.74
C VAL A 36 0.85 9.81 -0.75
N SER A 37 0.21 10.91 -1.12
CA SER A 37 -0.05 11.24 -2.54
C SER A 37 1.24 11.29 -3.36
N ARG A 38 2.31 11.92 -2.86
CA ARG A 38 3.60 11.94 -3.56
C ARG A 38 4.19 10.54 -3.72
N ILE A 39 4.16 9.72 -2.67
CA ILE A 39 4.66 8.34 -2.70
C ILE A 39 3.88 7.53 -3.75
N GLU A 40 2.55 7.59 -3.75
CA GLU A 40 1.72 6.89 -4.74
C GLU A 40 1.97 7.36 -6.18
N ASN A 41 2.49 8.57 -6.37
CA ASN A 41 2.90 9.12 -7.67
C ASN A 41 4.41 8.93 -7.97
N GLY A 42 5.12 8.09 -7.20
CA GLY A 42 6.50 7.69 -7.47
C GLY A 42 7.58 8.49 -6.74
N ALA A 43 7.22 9.35 -5.78
CA ALA A 43 8.22 9.99 -4.93
C ALA A 43 8.85 8.96 -3.97
N GLU A 44 10.16 9.09 -3.78
CA GLU A 44 10.90 8.24 -2.85
C GLU A 44 10.54 8.58 -1.39
N PRO A 45 10.00 7.64 -0.59
CA PRO A 45 9.76 7.88 0.82
C PRO A 45 11.06 7.97 1.62
N SER A 46 10.98 8.59 2.81
CA SER A 46 12.07 8.53 3.78
C SER A 46 12.31 7.09 4.26
N LYS A 47 13.54 6.77 4.69
CA LYS A 47 13.89 5.41 5.16
C LYS A 47 12.91 4.85 6.22
N PRO A 48 12.48 5.62 7.25
CA PRO A 48 11.52 5.13 8.23
C PRO A 48 10.15 4.80 7.61
N VAL A 49 9.64 5.66 6.74
CA VAL A 49 8.35 5.46 6.06
C VAL A 49 8.41 4.25 5.13
N ARG A 50 9.50 4.12 4.34
CA ARG A 50 9.74 2.95 3.49
C ARG A 50 9.71 1.66 4.29
N ARG A 51 10.40 1.64 5.44
CA ARG A 51 10.46 0.46 6.31
C ARG A 51 9.09 0.10 6.87
N LEU A 52 8.32 1.09 7.31
CA LEU A 52 6.97 0.86 7.86
C LEU A 52 6.01 0.34 6.79
N LEU A 53 5.97 0.97 5.61
CA LEU A 53 5.17 0.50 4.48
C LEU A 53 5.56 -0.93 4.08
N SER A 54 6.86 -1.22 4.03
CA SER A 54 7.35 -2.57 3.74
C SER A 54 6.86 -3.61 4.77
N MET A 55 6.86 -3.26 6.06
CA MET A 55 6.36 -4.15 7.13
C MET A 55 4.84 -4.40 7.01
N MET A 56 4.07 -3.35 6.74
CA MET A 56 2.61 -3.47 6.59
C MET A 56 2.23 -4.30 5.35
N MET A 57 2.93 -4.09 4.23
CA MET A 57 2.69 -4.79 2.97
C MET A 57 3.17 -6.25 2.99
N ALA A 58 4.26 -6.56 3.72
CA ALA A 58 4.75 -7.93 3.86
C ALA A 58 3.77 -8.83 4.65
N GLY A 59 3.02 -8.25 5.60
CA GLY A 59 2.00 -8.97 6.36
C GLY A 59 0.72 -9.29 5.57
N ASP A 60 0.52 -8.66 4.40
CA ASP A 60 -0.70 -8.77 3.60
C ASP A 60 -0.68 -9.90 2.56
N GLN A 61 0.52 -10.39 2.23
CA GLN A 61 0.71 -11.49 1.27
C GLN A 61 0.16 -12.84 1.76
N ALA A 62 -0.39 -12.91 2.98
CA ALA A 62 -1.03 -14.11 3.53
C ALA A 62 -2.52 -14.23 3.17
N SER A 63 -3.10 -13.22 2.52
CA SER A 63 -4.52 -13.17 2.17
C SER A 63 -4.72 -13.08 0.66
N GLU A 64 -4.18 -14.03 -0.11
CA GLU A 64 -4.83 -14.39 -1.36
C GLU A 64 -6.21 -14.97 -1.02
N VAL A 65 -7.23 -14.13 -0.96
CA VAL A 65 -8.60 -14.59 -1.15
C VAL A 65 -8.84 -14.58 -2.65
N PRO A 66 -8.90 -15.73 -3.34
CA PRO A 66 -9.49 -15.78 -4.67
C PRO A 66 -10.98 -15.47 -4.49
N GLY A 67 -11.33 -14.19 -4.62
CA GLY A 67 -12.70 -13.74 -4.76
C GLY A 67 -13.24 -14.25 -6.09
N ASN A 68 -13.76 -15.47 -6.07
CA ASN A 68 -14.65 -16.01 -7.07
C ASN A 68 -15.73 -14.97 -7.43
N ALA A 69 -15.70 -14.50 -8.67
CA ALA A 69 -16.86 -13.96 -9.36
C ALA A 69 -16.94 -14.62 -10.75
N ALA A 70 -17.06 -15.94 -10.75
CA ALA A 70 -17.94 -16.60 -11.70
C ALA A 70 -19.40 -16.30 -11.29
N GLU A 71 -20.23 -16.13 -12.32
CA GLU A 71 -21.70 -16.14 -12.32
C GLU A 71 -22.46 -14.86 -11.90
N ALA A 72 -22.74 -14.02 -12.90
CA ALA A 72 -24.09 -13.88 -13.47
C ALA A 72 -23.88 -13.73 -14.99
N ALA A 73 -24.09 -14.75 -15.84
CA ALA A 73 -25.33 -15.44 -16.19
C ALA A 73 -26.38 -14.49 -16.78
N GLU A 74 -26.51 -14.63 -18.11
CA GLU A 74 -27.66 -14.37 -19.00
C GLU A 74 -28.05 -12.91 -19.36
#